data_AF-A0A352WT80-F1
#
_entry.id   AF-A0A352WT80-F1
#
_cell.length_a   1.000
_cell.length_b   1.000
_cell.length_c   1.000
_cell.angle_alpha   90.00
_cell.angle_beta   90.00
_cell.angle_gamma   90.00
#
_symmetry.space_group_name_H-M   'P 1'
#
loop_
_entity.id
_entity.type
_entity.pdbx_description
1 polymer ?
#
loop_
_entity_poly.entity_id
_entity_poly.type
_entity_poly.pdbx_seq_one_letter_code
_entity_poly.pdbx_strand_id
1 'polypeptide(L)' 'MERLIGTISRGVRAPIIRQGDDMAKIVIDSILAAAKSESFEIRDRDVIAVTEAVIARAQGNYATTQQIATDVKA' A
#
# COMPACT_ATOMS: atom_id res chain seq x y z
N MET A 1 -9.59 -30.18 14.72
CA MET A 1 -9.33 -28.94 15.46
C MET A 1 -9.96 -27.81 14.67
N GLU A 2 -11.05 -27.22 15.17
CA GLU A 2 -11.79 -26.19 14.46
C GLU A 2 -10.98 -24.88 14.55
N ARG A 3 -10.21 -24.56 13.50
CA ARG A 3 -9.42 -23.32 13.45
C ARG A 3 -10.36 -22.19 13.03
N LEU A 4 -11.01 -21.56 14.01
CA LEU A 4 -11.97 -20.48 13.80
C LEU A 4 -11.31 -19.16 13.38
N ILE A 5 -9.99 -19.00 13.60
CA ILE A 5 -9.21 -17.81 13.23
C ILE A 5 -7.84 -18.28 12.72
N GLY A 6 -7.36 -17.71 11.61
CA GLY A 6 -6.09 -18.12 11.00
C GLY A 6 -5.21 -17.04 10.39
N THR A 7 -5.74 -15.84 10.15
CA THR A 7 -5.01 -14.79 9.44
C THR A 7 -4.41 -13.78 10.41
N ILE A 8 -3.16 -13.38 10.17
CA ILE A 8 -2.53 -12.29 10.91
C ILE A 8 -2.30 -11.13 9.94
N SER A 9 -2.91 -9.97 10.23
CA SER A 9 -2.69 -8.73 9.47
C SER A 9 -1.67 -7.84 10.17
N ARG A 10 -0.77 -7.21 9.40
CA ARG A 10 0.26 -6.28 9.90
C ARG A 10 0.25 -5.00 9.09
N GLY A 11 0.20 -3.86 9.78
CA GLY A 11 0.46 -2.57 9.16
C GLY A 11 1.96 -2.34 9.01
N VAL A 12 2.40 -1.98 7.81
CA VAL A 12 3.80 -1.65 7.51
C VAL A 12 3.92 -0.13 7.31
N ARG A 13 4.90 0.50 7.97
CA ARG A 13 5.20 1.92 7.78
C ARG A 13 6.10 2.10 6.56
N ALA A 14 5.53 2.62 5.48
CA ALA A 14 6.27 3.03 4.28
C ALA A 14 6.75 4.49 4.40
N PRO A 15 7.74 4.93 3.59
CA PRO A 15 8.12 6.33 3.49
C PRO A 15 7.00 7.19 2.88
N ILE A 16 7.18 8.52 2.93
CA ILE A 16 6.28 9.45 2.22
C ILE A 16 6.44 9.26 0.71
N ILE A 17 5.39 8.78 0.07
CA ILE A 17 5.31 8.61 -1.39
C ILE A 17 5.22 9.96 -2.10
N ARG A 18 5.87 10.07 -3.25
CA ARG A 18 5.89 11.22 -4.16
C ARG A 18 5.58 10.77 -5.59
N GLN A 19 5.20 11.72 -6.44
CA GLN A 19 4.96 11.45 -7.85
C GLN A 19 6.25 10.96 -8.53
N GLY A 20 6.13 9.89 -9.33
CA GLY A 20 7.23 9.25 -10.03
C GLY A 20 7.95 8.15 -9.23
N ASP A 21 7.57 7.93 -7.96
CA ASP A 21 8.18 6.89 -7.13
C ASP A 21 7.93 5.47 -7.68
N ASP A 22 8.95 4.60 -7.60
CA ASP A 22 8.82 3.18 -7.89
C ASP A 22 8.13 2.45 -6.74
N MET A 23 6.81 2.29 -6.88
CA MET A 23 5.98 1.67 -5.85
C MET A 23 6.32 0.20 -5.60
N ALA A 24 6.70 -0.56 -6.63
CA ALA A 24 7.03 -1.97 -6.46
C ALA A 24 8.26 -2.12 -5.57
N LYS A 25 9.31 -1.34 -5.87
CA LYS A 25 10.52 -1.31 -5.06
C LYS A 25 10.26 -0.84 -3.63
N ILE A 26 9.58 0.30 -3.45
CA ILE A 26 9.30 0.85 -2.11
C ILE A 26 8.53 -0.14 -1.24
N VAL A 27 7.53 -0.82 -1.81
CA VAL A 27 6.70 -1.79 -1.09
C VAL A 27 7.55 -3.00 -0.67
N ILE A 28 8.34 -3.57 -1.59
CA ILE A 28 9.20 -4.71 -1.30
C ILE A 28 10.23 -4.35 -0.22
N ASP A 29 10.92 -3.22 -0.37
CA ASP A 29 11.96 -2.78 0.57
C ASP A 29 11.37 -2.54 1.97
N SER A 30 10.17 -1.93 2.06
CA SER A 30 9.49 -1.68 3.33
C SER A 30 9.09 -2.97 4.05
N ILE A 31 8.62 -3.98 3.29
CA ILE A 31 8.19 -5.26 3.84
C ILE A 31 9.39 -6.08 4.32
N LEU A 32 10.46 -6.14 3.54
CA LEU A 32 11.70 -6.83 3.93
C LEU A 32 12.32 -6.18 5.18
N ALA A 33 12.31 -4.85 5.25
CA ALA A 33 12.78 -4.12 6.43
C ALA A 33 11.90 -4.41 7.67
N ALA A 34 10.58 -4.41 7.51
CA ALA A 34 9.65 -4.72 8.61
C ALA A 34 9.79 -6.18 9.09
N ALA A 35 9.90 -7.14 8.17
CA ALA A 35 10.13 -8.55 8.48
C ALA A 35 11.40 -8.76 9.31
N LYS A 36 12.48 -8.06 8.92
CA LYS A 36 13.75 -8.07 9.64
C LYS A 36 13.67 -7.40 11.02
N SER A 37 12.97 -6.26 11.13
CA SER A 37 12.85 -5.49 12.38
C SER A 37 11.99 -6.19 13.42
N GLU A 38 10.81 -6.67 13.00
CA GLU A 38 9.79 -7.27 13.88
C GLU A 38 9.89 -8.79 13.95
N SER A 39 10.95 -9.38 13.38
CA SER A 39 11.26 -10.81 13.42
C SER A 39 10.10 -11.71 13.00
N PHE A 40 9.43 -11.37 11.89
CA PHE A 40 8.43 -12.24 11.27
C PHE A 40 8.88 -12.76 9.90
N GLU A 41 8.39 -13.94 9.56
CA GLU A 41 8.64 -14.58 8.27
C GLU A 41 7.55 -14.20 7.28
N ILE A 42 7.97 -13.90 6.05
CA ILE A 42 7.09 -13.84 4.89
C ILE A 42 6.93 -15.28 4.38
N ARG A 43 5.69 -15.74 4.25
CA ARG A 43 5.37 -17.13 3.88
C ARG A 43 4.80 -17.21 2.48
N ASP A 44 4.85 -18.43 1.93
CA ASP A 44 4.13 -18.72 0.69
C ASP A 44 2.64 -18.39 0.87
N ARG A 45 2.05 -17.74 -0.14
CA ARG A 45 0.67 -17.23 -0.17
C ARG A 45 0.34 -16.09 0.78
N ASP A 46 1.33 -15.44 1.41
CA ASP A 46 1.09 -14.16 2.05
C ASP A 46 0.64 -13.12 1.02
N VAL A 47 -0.30 -12.27 1.42
CA VAL A 47 -0.85 -11.22 0.54
C VAL A 47 -0.30 -9.87 0.97
N ILE A 48 0.29 -9.17 0.01
CA ILE A 48 0.77 -7.79 0.19
C ILE A 48 -0.31 -6.85 -0.33
N ALA A 49 -0.85 -6.03 0.56
CA ALA A 49 -1.85 -5.03 0.22
C ALA A 49 -1.24 -3.62 0.23
N VAL A 50 -1.64 -2.82 -0.75
CA VAL A 50 -1.26 -1.41 -0.87
C VAL A 50 -2.52 -0.61 -1.13
N THR A 51 -2.73 0.48 -0.39
CA THR A 51 -3.90 1.33 -0.58
C THR A 51 -3.82 2.05 -1.93
N GLU A 52 -4.94 2.14 -2.65
CA GLU A 52 -5.00 2.83 -3.94
C GLU A 52 -4.49 4.27 -3.87
N ALA A 53 -4.78 5.00 -2.79
CA ALA A 53 -4.35 6.38 -2.62
C ALA A 53 -2.82 6.59 -2.72
N VAL A 54 -2.00 5.61 -2.31
CA VAL A 54 -0.54 5.74 -2.44
C VAL A 54 -0.07 5.47 -3.87
N ILE A 55 -0.76 4.57 -4.59
CA ILE A 55 -0.51 4.33 -6.02
C ILE A 55 -0.90 5.57 -6.82
N ALA A 56 -2.08 6.15 -6.56
CA ALA A 56 -2.54 7.38 -7.20
C ALA A 56 -1.54 8.53 -6.99
N ARG A 57 -0.97 8.65 -5.78
CA ARG A 57 0.08 9.64 -5.50
C ARG A 57 1.32 9.45 -6.37
N ALA A 58 1.84 8.23 -6.47
CA ALA A 58 3.01 7.94 -7.29
C ALA A 58 2.75 8.19 -8.79
N GLN A 59 1.53 7.89 -9.25
CA GLN A 59 1.12 8.15 -10.62
C GLN A 59 0.83 9.63 -10.91
N GLY A 60 0.74 10.48 -9.88
CA GLY A 60 0.23 11.85 -10.03
C GLY A 60 -1.25 11.88 -10.45
N ASN A 61 -1.99 10.80 -10.18
CA ASN A 61 -3.38 10.62 -10.58
C ASN A 61 -4.31 11.34 -9.57
N TYR A 62 -4.31 12.67 -9.62
CA TYR A 62 -5.13 13.54 -8.80
C TYR A 62 -6.19 14.25 -9.63
N ALA A 63 -7.41 14.30 -9.09
CA ALA A 63 -8.43 15.23 -9.56
C ALA A 63 -8.23 16.59 -8.87
N THR A 64 -8.14 17.64 -9.68
CA THR A 64 -8.19 19.02 -9.20
C THR A 64 -9.60 19.39 -8.78
N THR A 65 -9.74 20.40 -7.91
CA THR A 65 -11.06 20.89 -7.49
C THR A 65 -11.91 21.37 -8.66
N GLN A 66 -11.29 21.89 -9.73
CA GLN A 66 -11.98 22.33 -10.95
C GLN A 66 -12.54 21.16 -11.76
N GLN A 67 -11.78 20.05 -11.88
CA GLN A 67 -12.27 18.83 -12.52
C GLN A 67 -13.49 18.28 -11.77
N ILE A 68 -13.42 18.19 -10.45
CA ILE A 68 -14.54 17.73 -9.60
C ILE A 68 -15.76 18.66 -9.76
N ALA A 69 -15.55 19.97 -9.72
CA ALA A 69 -16.64 20.94 -9.87
C ALA A 69 -17.31 20.89 -11.26
N THR A 70 -16.57 20.45 -12.29
CA THR A 70 -17.11 20.26 -13.64
C THR A 70 -17.94 18.98 -13.72
N ASP A 71 -17.42 17.88 -13.15
CA ASP A 71 -18.08 16.57 -13.13
C ASP A 71 -19.44 16.61 -12.41
N VAL A 72 -19.51 17.26 -11.23
CA VAL A 72 -20.76 17.36 -10.44
C VAL A 72 -21.87 18.17 -11.14
N LYS A 73 -21.52 18.99 -12.14
CA LYS A 73 -22.50 19.81 -12.89
C LYS A 73 -23.04 19.13 -14.14
N ALA A 74 -22.40 18.05 -14.61
CA ALA A 74 -22.78 17.33 -15.81
C ALA A 74 -24.05 16.48 -15.58
#